data_AF-A0A917C9W7-F1
#
_entry.id   AF-A0A917C9W7-F1
#
_cell.length_a   1.000
_cell.length_b   1.000
_cell.length_c   1.000
_cell.angle_alpha   90.00
_cell.angle_beta   90.00
_cell.angle_gamma   90.00
#
_symmetry.space_group_name_H-M   'P 1'
#
loop_
_entity.id
_entity.type
_entity.pdbx_description
1 polymer ?
#
loop_
_entity_poly.entity_id
_entity_poly.type
_entity_poly.pdbx_seq_one_letter_code
_entity_poly.pdbx_strand_id
1 'polypeptide(L)'
;MIIKMDKDAPLFEQTLTFLRANEFIMDAADLSRAMGRSRSYIGCLRYSGHDASNNSYINLKAFLQECLTETTDTDLQRCLTTYINLITNEVLA
;
A
#
# COMPACT_ATOMS: atom_id res chain seq x y z
N MET A 1 -6.32 -2.19 16.90
CA MET A 1 -7.45 -2.68 16.06
C MET A 1 -6.86 -3.57 14.99
N ILE A 2 -7.19 -4.87 14.95
CA ILE A 2 -6.67 -5.77 13.90
C ILE A 2 -7.55 -5.59 12.66
N ILE A 3 -7.01 -4.99 11.61
CA ILE A 3 -7.72 -4.83 10.34
C ILE A 3 -7.77 -6.19 9.66
N LYS A 4 -8.96 -6.73 9.45
CA LYS A 4 -9.15 -7.93 8.63
C LYS A 4 -8.86 -7.52 7.17
N MET A 5 -7.85 -8.14 6.57
CA MET A 5 -7.58 -7.97 5.14
C MET A 5 -8.79 -8.45 4.35
N ASP A 6 -9.37 -7.56 3.56
CA ASP A 6 -10.33 -7.95 2.54
C ASP A 6 -9.54 -8.60 1.41
N LYS A 7 -9.54 -9.93 1.38
CA LYS A 7 -8.72 -10.72 0.45
C LYS A 7 -9.16 -10.58 -0.99
N ASP A 8 -10.39 -10.12 -1.23
CA ASP A 8 -10.96 -9.97 -2.56
C ASP A 8 -10.66 -8.58 -3.16
N ALA A 9 -10.18 -7.64 -2.34
CA ALA A 9 -9.79 -6.31 -2.81
C ALA A 9 -8.40 -6.34 -3.49
N PRO A 10 -8.15 -5.51 -4.51
CA PRO A 10 -6.81 -5.34 -5.09
C PRO A 10 -5.77 -4.97 -4.04
N LEU A 11 -4.51 -5.38 -4.24
CA LEU A 11 -3.44 -5.20 -3.25
C LEU A 11 -3.23 -3.71 -2.88
N PHE A 12 -3.38 -2.79 -3.83
CA PHE A 12 -3.30 -1.36 -3.56
C PHE A 12 -4.45 -0.85 -2.65
N GLU A 13 -5.65 -1.43 -2.72
CA GLU A 13 -6.78 -1.08 -1.84
C GLU A 13 -6.60 -1.63 -0.44
N GLN A 14 -6.09 -2.87 -0.33
CA GLN A 14 -5.73 -3.45 0.96
C GLN A 14 -4.67 -2.58 1.66
N THR A 15 -3.64 -2.17 0.90
CA THR A 15 -2.56 -1.31 1.41
C THR A 15 -3.07 0.08 1.79
N LEU A 16 -3.96 0.68 0.99
CA LEU A 16 -4.62 1.95 1.32
C LEU A 16 -5.33 1.87 2.67
N THR A 17 -6.15 0.83 2.85
CA THR A 17 -6.96 0.63 4.06
C THR A 17 -6.07 0.47 5.27
N PHE A 18 -5.02 -0.34 5.14
CA PHE A 18 -4.03 -0.55 6.20
C PHE A 18 -3.30 0.75 6.59
N LEU A 19 -2.75 1.48 5.61
CA LEU A 19 -1.96 2.68 5.90
C LEU A 19 -2.82 3.79 6.51
N ARG A 20 -4.05 3.97 6.03
CA ARG A 20 -4.98 4.98 6.59
C ARG A 20 -5.38 4.66 8.02
N ALA A 21 -5.67 3.40 8.32
CA ALA A 21 -6.07 2.99 9.66
C ALA A 21 -4.93 3.01 10.69
N ASN A 22 -3.67 3.10 10.23
CA ASN A 22 -2.49 3.30 11.07
C ASN A 22 -1.91 4.71 10.91
N GLU A 23 -2.67 5.65 10.33
CA GLU A 23 -2.32 7.07 10.22
C GLU A 23 -1.02 7.39 9.47
N PHE A 24 -0.49 6.46 8.66
CA PHE A 24 0.65 6.71 7.79
C PHE A 24 0.30 7.62 6.59
N ILE A 25 -0.97 7.62 6.20
CA ILE A 25 -1.52 8.45 5.13
C ILE A 25 -2.95 8.87 5.51
N MET A 26 -3.42 9.99 4.96
CA MET A 26 -4.78 10.47 5.25
C MET A 26 -5.79 9.93 4.24
N ASP A 27 -5.41 9.89 2.96
CA ASP A 27 -6.31 9.59 1.86
C ASP A 27 -5.65 8.86 0.68
N ALA A 28 -6.43 8.66 -0.39
CA ALA A 28 -5.99 8.00 -1.61
C ALA A 28 -4.99 8.85 -2.45
N ALA A 29 -4.99 10.17 -2.27
CA ALA A 29 -4.03 11.04 -2.94
C ALA A 29 -2.64 10.89 -2.32
N ASP A 30 -2.56 10.71 -1.01
CA ASP A 30 -1.31 10.38 -0.32
C ASP A 30 -0.75 9.03 -0.77
N LEU A 31 -1.59 8.00 -0.88
CA LEU A 31 -1.15 6.71 -1.46
C LEU A 31 -0.67 6.87 -2.90
N SER A 32 -1.40 7.65 -3.71
CA SER A 32 -0.97 7.94 -5.09
C SER A 32 0.42 8.59 -5.12
N ARG A 33 0.70 9.48 -4.17
CA ARG A 33 2.02 10.12 -4.02
C ARG A 33 3.09 9.10 -3.59
N ALA A 34 2.81 8.23 -2.62
CA ALA A 34 3.70 7.14 -2.21
C ALA A 34 4.01 6.18 -3.37
N MET A 35 3.08 6.01 -4.31
CA MET A 35 3.29 5.26 -5.55
C MET A 35 4.07 6.02 -6.64
N GLY A 36 4.45 7.27 -6.40
CA GLY A 36 5.12 8.13 -7.39
C GLY A 36 4.20 8.53 -8.55
N ARG A 37 2.89 8.67 -8.30
CA ARG A 37 1.87 8.97 -9.31
C ARG A 37 1.10 10.25 -8.97
N SER A 38 0.29 10.72 -9.91
CA SER A 38 -0.56 11.89 -9.71
C SER A 38 -1.67 11.61 -8.69
N ARG A 39 -2.18 12.65 -8.02
CA ARG A 39 -3.23 12.56 -6.98
C ARG A 39 -4.49 11.77 -7.36
N SER A 40 -4.78 11.63 -8.65
CA SER A 40 -5.97 10.96 -9.17
C SER A 40 -5.73 9.48 -9.48
N TYR A 41 -4.51 8.98 -9.34
CA TYR A 41 -4.10 7.66 -9.82
C TYR A 41 -4.94 6.52 -9.23
N ILE A 42 -5.08 6.46 -7.90
CA ILE A 42 -5.92 5.44 -7.24
C ILE A 42 -7.37 5.53 -7.72
N GLY A 43 -7.90 6.74 -7.92
CA GLY A 43 -9.24 6.94 -8.49
C GLY A 43 -9.37 6.37 -9.89
N CYS A 44 -8.34 6.53 -10.73
CA CYS A 44 -8.32 5.95 -12.07
C CYS A 44 -8.26 4.41 -12.04
N LEU A 45 -7.49 3.81 -11.14
CA LEU A 45 -7.43 2.35 -10.98
C LEU A 45 -8.80 1.79 -10.60
N ARG A 46 -9.47 2.39 -9.60
CA ARG A 46 -10.84 2.02 -9.20
C ARG A 46 -11.84 2.10 -10.34
N TYR A 47 -11.79 3.18 -11.12
CA TYR A 47 -12.71 3.39 -12.23
C TYR A 47 -12.47 2.40 -13.38
N SER A 48 -11.21 2.14 -13.70
CA SER A 48 -10.83 1.27 -14.82
C SER A 48 -10.84 -0.21 -14.48
N GLY A 49 -10.81 -0.57 -13.19
CA GLY A 49 -10.66 -1.95 -12.73
C GLY A 49 -9.26 -2.53 -12.98
N HIS A 50 -8.29 -1.71 -13.37
CA HIS A 50 -6.90 -2.13 -13.56
C HIS A 50 -6.13 -2.17 -12.24
N ASP A 51 -5.10 -3.00 -12.21
CA ASP A 51 -4.12 -2.98 -11.13
C ASP A 51 -3.07 -1.88 -11.35
N ALA A 52 -2.35 -1.56 -10.28
CA ALA A 52 -1.23 -0.64 -10.33
C ALA A 52 -0.06 -1.25 -11.12
N SER A 53 0.68 -0.41 -11.84
CA SER A 53 1.87 -0.86 -12.56
C SER A 53 2.99 -1.28 -11.61
N ASN A 54 3.89 -2.17 -12.04
CA ASN A 54 5.05 -2.62 -11.27
C ASN A 54 5.88 -1.44 -10.72
N ASN A 55 6.09 -0.38 -11.50
CA ASN A 55 6.82 0.81 -11.03
C ASN A 55 6.11 1.53 -9.86
N SER A 56 4.77 1.57 -9.88
CA SER A 56 3.98 2.11 -8.76
C SER A 56 4.13 1.25 -7.51
N TYR A 57 4.17 -0.08 -7.68
CA TYR A 57 4.40 -1.03 -6.60
C TYR A 57 5.83 -0.96 -6.03
N ILE A 58 6.84 -0.75 -6.87
CA ILE A 58 8.22 -0.51 -6.43
C ILE A 58 8.30 0.73 -5.52
N ASN A 59 7.67 1.84 -5.94
CA ASN A 59 7.62 3.05 -5.12
C ASN A 59 6.86 2.83 -3.81
N LEU A 60 5.71 2.14 -3.87
CA LEU A 60 4.94 1.81 -2.68
C LEU A 60 5.75 0.93 -1.70
N LYS A 61 6.49 -0.05 -2.21
CA LYS A 61 7.38 -0.88 -1.38
C LYS A 61 8.43 -0.04 -0.66
N ALA A 62 9.06 0.91 -1.36
CA ALA A 62 10.03 1.81 -0.73
C ALA A 62 9.39 2.62 0.40
N PHE A 63 8.20 3.17 0.17
CA PHE A 63 7.44 3.88 1.21
C PHE A 63 7.11 2.99 2.42
N LEU A 64 6.67 1.75 2.20
CA LEU A 64 6.40 0.81 3.30
C LEU A 64 7.68 0.46 4.09
N GLN A 65 8.83 0.40 3.42
CA GLN A 65 10.12 0.19 4.08
C GLN A 65 10.51 1.40 4.94
N GLU A 66 10.22 2.63 4.50
CA GLU A 66 10.39 3.83 5.32
C GLU A 66 9.49 3.75 6.57
N CYS A 67 8.19 3.49 6.41
CA CYS A 67 7.26 3.32 7.53
C CYS A 67 7.73 2.23 8.52
N LEU A 68 8.33 1.15 8.02
CA LEU A 68 8.87 0.06 8.84
C LEU A 68 10.02 0.53 9.74
N THR A 69 10.87 1.44 9.25
CA THR A 69 11.98 2.01 10.03
C THR A 69 11.54 3.04 11.07
N GLU A 70 10.38 3.66 10.87
CA GLU A 70 9.85 4.71 11.75
C GLU A 70 9.04 4.17 12.93
N THR A 71 8.57 2.93 12.85
CA THR A 71 7.78 2.29 13.91
C THR A 71 8.60 1.35 14.78
N THR A 72 8.34 1.36 16.08
CA THR A 72 8.86 0.40 17.06
C THR A 72 7.82 -0.64 17.48
N ASP A 73 6.57 -0.52 17.02
CA ASP A 73 5.50 -1.47 17.31
C ASP A 73 5.73 -2.78 16.54
N THR A 74 5.96 -3.87 17.28
CA THR A 74 6.29 -5.18 16.71
C THR A 74 5.17 -5.77 15.86
N ASP A 75 3.91 -5.55 16.23
CA ASP A 75 2.78 -6.07 15.45
C ASP A 75 2.62 -5.26 14.15
N LEU A 76 2.81 -3.95 14.22
CA LEU A 76 2.80 -3.09 13.03
C LEU A 76 3.94 -3.43 12.07
N GLN A 77 5.14 -3.71 12.59
CA GLN A 77 6.28 -4.17 11.80
C GLN A 77 5.99 -5.49 11.07
N ARG A 78 5.29 -6.43 11.71
CA ARG A 78 4.86 -7.69 11.07
C ARG A 78 3.85 -7.44 9.95
N CYS A 79 2.89 -6.54 10.17
CA CYS A 79 1.92 -6.17 9.14
C CYS A 79 2.60 -5.51 7.93
N LEU A 80 3.46 -4.52 8.17
CA LEU A 80 4.24 -3.84 7.11
C LEU A 80 5.08 -4.84 6.31
N THR A 81 5.79 -5.74 7.00
CA THR A 81 6.58 -6.81 6.36
C THR A 81 5.71 -7.71 5.48
N THR A 82 4.47 -8.01 5.91
CA THR A 82 3.52 -8.80 5.12
C THR A 82 3.18 -8.11 3.80
N TYR A 83 2.84 -6.81 3.83
CA TYR A 83 2.55 -6.04 2.61
C TYR A 83 3.79 -5.89 1.71
N ILE A 84 4.97 -5.67 2.28
CA ILE A 84 6.24 -5.62 1.53
C ILE A 84 6.49 -6.91 0.75
N ASN A 85 6.21 -8.07 1.36
CA ASN A 85 6.38 -9.37 0.71
C ASN A 85 5.33 -9.59 -0.39
N LEU A 86 4.07 -9.25 -0.13
CA LEU A 86 3.00 -9.33 -1.13
C LEU A 86 3.33 -8.49 -2.38
N ILE A 87 3.75 -7.24 -2.18
CA ILE A 87 4.17 -6.36 -3.27
C ILE A 87 5.40 -6.91 -4.00
N THR A 88 6.34 -7.51 -3.28
CA THR A 88 7.53 -8.12 -3.91
C THR A 88 7.13 -9.26 -4.84
N ASN A 89 6.16 -10.08 -4.44
CA ASN A 89 5.66 -11.17 -5.29
C ASN A 89 4.90 -10.62 -6.50
N GLU A 90 4.11 -9.56 -6.34
CA GLU A 90 3.37 -8.91 -7.42
C GLU A 90 4.30 -8.35 -8.51
N VAL A 91 5.41 -7.72 -8.13
CA VAL A 91 6.39 -7.15 -9.07
C VAL A 91 7.12 -8.22 -9.88
N LEU A 92 7.21 -9.45 -9.34
CA LEU A 92 7.91 -10.58 -9.96
C LEU A 92 6.99 -11.52 -10.75
N ALA A 93 5.68 -11.36 -10.65
CA ALA A 93 4.66 -12.12 -11.38
C ALA A 93 4.51 -11.62 -12.83
#